data_AF-A0A0H5PZA7-F1
#
_entry.id   AF-A0A0H5PZA7-F1
#
_cell.length_a   1.000
_cell.length_b   1.000
_cell.length_c   1.000
_cell.angle_alpha   90.00
_cell.angle_beta   90.00
_cell.angle_gamma   90.00
#
_symmetry.space_group_name_H-M   'P 1'
#
loop_
_entity.id
_entity.type
_entity.pdbx_description
1 polymer ?
#
loop_
_entity_poly.entity_id
_entity_poly.type
_entity_poly.pdbx_seq_one_letter_code
_entity_poly.pdbx_strand_id
1 'polypeptide(L)'
;MSEFVKKGTLGGYKSVPGGYSDPDLTHVILTKAEYDSLLDELEAAKKEVSDTAYRSDQKVASIRSQANEQIRQIKADTDKATKELQEELAAEKAEREYQQKLNSNLLRISRERANASRNLKPKKEHSGYAVISSTEKDHSYKYGANRRTVRLWETVLQSPYSIDFTEEQARTETEDLFQKGESGAWPIEKIGINGQYTGGYGEMVRDRNAAEWEKYNVVVEKKLRANLRAGYWELIMLHTKPLGIVPAEMRP
;
A
#
# COMPACT_ATOMS: atom_id res chain seq x y z
N MET A 1 -46.40 0.14 -68.90
CA MET A 1 -46.88 -0.66 -67.76
C MET A 1 -46.43 -2.07 -68.04
N SER A 2 -45.66 -2.64 -67.11
CA SER A 2 -45.18 -4.03 -67.18
C SER A 2 -46.34 -5.01 -67.37
N GLU A 3 -46.21 -5.91 -68.34
CA GLU A 3 -47.20 -6.95 -68.61
C GLU A 3 -46.86 -8.23 -67.83
N PHE A 4 -47.79 -8.69 -67.01
CA PHE A 4 -47.68 -9.94 -66.25
C PHE A 4 -48.30 -11.06 -67.09
N VAL A 5 -47.50 -12.07 -67.47
CA VAL A 5 -47.93 -13.07 -68.47
C VAL A 5 -47.58 -14.50 -68.07
N LYS A 6 -48.36 -15.45 -68.60
CA LYS A 6 -48.07 -16.89 -68.54
C LYS A 6 -47.65 -17.48 -69.88
N LYS A 7 -46.71 -18.42 -69.86
CA LYS A 7 -46.25 -19.12 -71.06
C LYS A 7 -47.28 -20.18 -71.47
N GLY A 8 -47.87 -20.01 -72.65
CA GLY A 8 -48.82 -20.95 -73.22
C GLY A 8 -48.16 -22.20 -73.79
N THR A 9 -48.94 -23.28 -73.92
CA THR A 9 -48.52 -24.60 -74.43
C THR A 9 -47.99 -24.59 -75.87
N LEU A 10 -48.28 -23.55 -76.66
CA LEU A 10 -47.82 -23.37 -78.04
C LEU A 10 -46.74 -22.28 -78.16
N GLY A 11 -46.12 -21.88 -77.04
CA GLY A 11 -44.95 -20.98 -77.02
C GLY A 11 -45.25 -19.48 -76.97
N GLY A 12 -46.51 -19.04 -77.04
CA GLY A 12 -46.91 -17.64 -76.90
C GLY A 12 -47.14 -17.20 -75.45
N TYR A 13 -47.11 -15.89 -75.19
CA TYR A 13 -47.39 -15.29 -73.88
C TYR A 13 -48.84 -14.78 -73.80
N LYS A 14 -49.51 -14.96 -72.65
CA LYS A 14 -50.86 -14.44 -72.40
C LYS A 14 -50.91 -13.71 -71.06
N SER A 15 -51.53 -12.53 -71.02
CA SER A 15 -51.69 -11.74 -69.79
C SER A 15 -52.47 -12.49 -68.71
N VAL A 16 -52.02 -12.37 -67.48
CA VAL A 16 -52.72 -12.90 -66.30
C VAL A 16 -53.43 -11.76 -65.56
N PRO A 17 -54.68 -11.97 -65.10
CA PRO A 17 -55.50 -10.90 -64.53
C PRO A 17 -55.06 -10.50 -63.11
N GLY A 18 -54.38 -11.38 -62.36
CA GLY A 18 -53.96 -11.11 -60.98
C GLY A 18 -52.66 -10.31 -60.82
N GLY A 19 -52.02 -9.88 -61.91
CA GLY A 19 -50.77 -9.12 -61.86
C GLY A 19 -49.61 -9.91 -61.23
N TYR A 20 -48.76 -9.24 -60.44
CA TYR A 20 -47.56 -9.85 -59.84
C TYR A 20 -47.86 -10.98 -58.84
N SER A 21 -49.05 -10.98 -58.25
CA SER A 21 -49.46 -11.96 -57.23
C SER A 21 -50.29 -13.12 -57.80
N ASP A 22 -50.44 -13.20 -59.13
CA ASP A 22 -51.19 -14.28 -59.78
C ASP A 22 -50.41 -15.61 -59.69
N PRO A 23 -51.01 -16.71 -59.20
CA PRO A 23 -50.33 -18.00 -59.07
C PRO A 23 -49.85 -18.59 -60.40
N ASP A 24 -50.49 -18.21 -61.51
CA ASP A 24 -50.14 -18.66 -62.86
C ASP A 24 -49.10 -17.75 -63.54
N LEU A 25 -48.64 -16.67 -62.89
CA LEU A 25 -47.63 -15.76 -63.43
C LEU A 25 -46.30 -16.52 -63.62
N THR A 26 -45.72 -16.40 -64.83
CA THR A 26 -44.41 -17.01 -65.10
C THR A 26 -43.38 -16.01 -65.61
N HIS A 27 -43.81 -14.92 -66.25
CA HIS A 27 -42.91 -13.92 -66.83
C HIS A 27 -43.48 -12.50 -66.65
N VAL A 28 -42.60 -11.51 -66.55
CA VAL A 28 -42.93 -10.09 -66.64
C VAL A 28 -42.29 -9.56 -67.92
N ILE A 29 -43.09 -8.98 -68.81
CA ILE A 29 -42.61 -8.34 -70.04
C ILE A 29 -42.56 -6.83 -69.79
N LEU A 30 -41.39 -6.25 -69.99
CA LEU A 30 -41.15 -4.83 -69.85
C LEU A 30 -41.02 -4.19 -71.22
N THR A 31 -41.47 -2.95 -71.35
CA THR A 31 -41.03 -2.11 -72.45
C THR A 31 -39.55 -1.80 -72.31
N LYS A 32 -38.88 -1.44 -73.42
CA LYS A 32 -37.47 -1.07 -73.39
C LYS A 32 -37.18 0.03 -72.35
N ALA A 33 -38.02 1.07 -72.29
CA ALA A 33 -37.84 2.18 -71.35
C ALA A 33 -37.97 1.74 -69.87
N GLU A 34 -38.86 0.81 -69.55
CA GLU A 34 -39.00 0.27 -68.19
C GLU A 34 -37.81 -0.62 -67.81
N TYR A 35 -37.27 -1.40 -68.76
CA TYR A 35 -36.06 -2.19 -68.54
C TYR A 35 -34.83 -1.30 -68.35
N ASP A 36 -34.66 -0.28 -69.20
CA ASP A 36 -33.57 0.69 -69.10
C ASP A 36 -33.63 1.44 -67.75
N SER A 37 -34.83 1.85 -67.30
CA SER A 37 -35.01 2.47 -65.97
C SER A 37 -34.61 1.56 -64.81
N LEU A 38 -34.93 0.26 -64.86
CA LEU A 38 -34.50 -0.70 -63.83
C LEU A 38 -32.99 -0.92 -63.83
N LEU A 39 -32.35 -0.90 -65.00
CA LEU A 39 -30.89 -0.96 -65.10
C LEU A 39 -30.24 0.28 -64.46
N ASP A 40 -30.76 1.47 -64.75
CA ASP A 40 -30.27 2.72 -64.17
C ASP A 40 -30.42 2.72 -62.62
N GLU A 41 -31.57 2.27 -62.10
CA GLU A 41 -31.78 2.12 -60.65
C GLU A 41 -30.83 1.10 -60.01
N LEU A 42 -30.59 -0.03 -60.68
CA LEU A 42 -29.66 -1.05 -60.21
C LEU A 42 -28.21 -0.54 -60.19
N GLU A 43 -27.80 0.21 -61.20
CA GLU A 43 -26.47 0.84 -61.23
C GLU A 43 -26.33 1.92 -60.16
N ALA A 44 -27.36 2.76 -59.97
CA ALA A 44 -27.40 3.76 -58.90
C ALA A 44 -27.29 3.11 -57.52
N ALA A 45 -28.07 2.06 -57.25
CA ALA A 45 -28.03 1.33 -55.98
C ALA A 45 -26.67 0.66 -55.72
N LYS A 46 -26.07 0.03 -56.74
CA LYS A 46 -24.71 -0.55 -56.64
C LYS A 46 -23.67 0.52 -56.33
N LYS A 47 -23.77 1.67 -56.98
CA LYS A 47 -22.86 2.80 -56.76
C LYS A 47 -23.03 3.35 -55.34
N GLU A 48 -24.25 3.52 -54.86
CA GLU A 48 -24.53 4.00 -53.50
C GLU A 48 -23.97 3.06 -52.44
N VAL A 49 -24.14 1.74 -52.61
CA VAL A 49 -23.54 0.74 -51.71
C VAL A 49 -22.01 0.85 -51.70
N SER A 50 -21.37 0.96 -52.86
CA SER A 50 -19.91 1.12 -52.97
C SER A 50 -19.42 2.42 -52.33
N ASP A 51 -20.09 3.54 -52.61
CA ASP A 51 -19.73 4.85 -52.08
C ASP A 51 -19.89 4.89 -50.55
N THR A 52 -20.94 4.26 -50.04
CA THR A 52 -21.19 4.14 -48.60
C THR A 52 -20.13 3.27 -47.92
N ALA A 53 -19.80 2.11 -48.51
CA ALA A 53 -18.73 1.24 -48.01
C ALA A 53 -17.39 1.99 -47.96
N TYR A 54 -17.02 2.68 -49.05
CA TYR A 54 -15.81 3.47 -49.13
C TYR A 54 -15.74 4.59 -48.08
N ARG A 55 -16.83 5.35 -47.91
CA ARG A 55 -16.92 6.41 -46.89
C ARG A 55 -16.81 5.84 -45.47
N SER A 56 -17.43 4.70 -45.21
CA SER A 56 -17.33 4.01 -43.91
C SER A 56 -15.89 3.58 -43.63
N ASP A 57 -15.22 2.97 -44.59
CA ASP A 57 -13.83 2.54 -44.46
C ASP A 57 -12.89 3.72 -44.22
N GLN A 58 -13.07 4.83 -44.95
CA GLN A 58 -12.31 6.06 -44.70
C GLN A 58 -12.55 6.62 -43.30
N LYS A 59 -13.81 6.61 -42.82
CA LYS A 59 -14.15 7.07 -41.47
C LYS A 59 -13.46 6.19 -40.41
N VAL A 60 -13.52 4.87 -40.56
CA VAL A 60 -12.87 3.91 -39.66
C VAL A 60 -11.36 4.10 -39.68
N ALA A 61 -10.75 4.25 -40.85
CA ALA A 61 -9.31 4.48 -40.98
C ALA A 61 -8.88 5.78 -40.29
N SER A 62 -9.63 6.86 -40.48
CA SER A 62 -9.38 8.15 -39.82
C SER A 62 -9.47 8.05 -38.30
N ILE A 63 -10.54 7.43 -37.77
CA ILE A 63 -10.72 7.21 -36.33
C ILE A 63 -9.57 6.37 -35.76
N ARG A 64 -9.18 5.29 -36.44
CA ARG A 64 -8.04 4.45 -36.03
C ARG A 64 -6.74 5.24 -36.01
N SER A 65 -6.50 6.08 -37.02
CA SER A 65 -5.32 6.94 -37.07
C SER A 65 -5.28 7.92 -35.91
N GLN A 66 -6.39 8.60 -35.62
CA GLN A 66 -6.50 9.55 -34.51
C GLN A 66 -6.33 8.88 -33.16
N ALA A 67 -6.96 7.72 -32.95
CA ALA A 67 -6.82 6.95 -31.72
C ALA A 67 -5.37 6.49 -31.50
N ASN A 68 -4.70 6.01 -32.56
CA ASN A 68 -3.30 5.61 -32.48
C ASN A 68 -2.37 6.77 -32.13
N GLU A 69 -2.63 7.96 -32.69
CA GLU A 69 -1.86 9.16 -32.37
C GLU A 69 -2.06 9.58 -30.91
N GLN A 70 -3.30 9.59 -30.42
CA GLN A 70 -3.60 9.85 -29.01
C GLN A 70 -2.92 8.85 -28.08
N ILE A 71 -2.96 7.55 -28.40
CA ILE A 71 -2.28 6.51 -27.61
C ILE A 71 -0.77 6.76 -27.58
N ARG A 72 -0.16 7.15 -28.70
CA ARG A 72 1.27 7.47 -28.75
C ARG A 72 1.63 8.67 -27.89
N GLN A 73 0.83 9.74 -27.95
CA GLN A 73 1.03 10.93 -27.14
C GLN A 73 0.89 10.61 -25.65
N ILE A 74 -0.20 9.95 -25.24
CA ILE A 74 -0.42 9.53 -23.85
C ILE A 74 0.74 8.66 -23.37
N LYS A 75 1.22 7.73 -24.19
CA LYS A 75 2.35 6.87 -23.83
C LYS A 75 3.63 7.68 -23.64
N ALA A 76 3.95 8.58 -24.57
CA ALA A 76 5.14 9.42 -24.48
C ALA A 76 5.11 10.33 -23.24
N ASP A 77 3.96 10.94 -22.95
CA ASP A 77 3.77 11.81 -21.78
C ASP A 77 3.86 11.00 -20.48
N THR A 78 3.26 9.80 -20.45
CA THR A 78 3.33 8.90 -19.29
C THR A 78 4.75 8.40 -19.05
N ASP A 79 5.48 8.03 -20.11
CA ASP A 79 6.86 7.56 -20.03
C ASP A 79 7.77 8.70 -19.50
N LYS A 80 7.56 9.93 -19.99
CA LYS A 80 8.28 11.12 -19.50
C LYS A 80 7.98 11.39 -18.02
N ALA A 81 6.71 11.46 -17.64
CA ALA A 81 6.32 11.69 -16.24
C ALA A 81 6.82 10.60 -15.30
N THR A 82 6.80 9.33 -15.75
CA THR A 82 7.33 8.20 -14.98
C THR A 82 8.83 8.36 -14.76
N LYS A 83 9.57 8.79 -15.78
CA LYS A 83 11.02 9.01 -15.67
C LYS A 83 11.34 10.15 -14.70
N GLU A 84 10.63 11.27 -14.79
CA GLU A 84 10.79 12.41 -13.87
C GLU A 84 10.52 11.99 -12.42
N LEU A 85 9.43 11.27 -12.16
CA LEU A 85 9.12 10.75 -10.83
C LEU A 85 10.16 9.74 -10.31
N GLN A 86 10.74 8.93 -11.19
CA GLN A 86 11.81 7.99 -10.81
C GLN A 86 13.09 8.74 -10.43
N GLU A 87 13.44 9.80 -11.14
CA GLU A 87 14.61 10.64 -10.85
C GLU A 87 14.42 11.38 -9.51
N GLU A 88 13.25 11.97 -9.26
CA GLU A 88 12.91 12.60 -7.98
C GLU A 88 12.94 11.61 -6.81
N LEU A 89 12.36 10.42 -6.99
CA LEU A 89 12.37 9.38 -5.97
C LEU A 89 13.79 8.89 -5.66
N ALA A 90 14.67 8.81 -6.66
CA ALA A 90 16.06 8.44 -6.47
C ALA A 90 16.82 9.52 -5.68
N ALA A 91 16.60 10.80 -6.00
CA ALA A 91 17.18 11.92 -5.28
C ALA A 91 16.73 11.97 -3.81
N GLU A 92 15.42 11.82 -3.55
CA GLU A 92 14.85 11.81 -2.20
C GLU A 92 15.39 10.64 -1.37
N LYS A 93 15.54 9.45 -1.97
CA LYS A 93 16.16 8.30 -1.29
C LYS A 93 17.61 8.58 -0.90
N ALA A 94 18.40 9.17 -1.79
CA ALA A 94 19.80 9.51 -1.52
C ALA A 94 19.92 10.56 -0.40
N GLU A 95 19.09 11.60 -0.43
CA GLU A 95 19.05 12.62 0.63
C GLU A 95 18.62 12.01 1.97
N ARG A 96 17.58 11.17 1.97
CA ARG A 96 17.14 10.45 3.18
C ARG A 96 18.26 9.59 3.76
N GLU A 97 19.00 8.84 2.94
CA GLU A 97 20.15 8.05 3.40
C GLU A 97 21.26 8.92 3.99
N TYR A 98 21.53 10.07 3.38
CA TYR A 98 22.49 11.05 3.89
C TYR A 98 22.05 11.60 5.26
N GLN A 99 20.79 12.02 5.39
CA GLN A 99 20.23 12.51 6.65
C GLN A 99 20.19 11.43 7.73
N GLN A 100 19.87 10.19 7.39
CA GLN A 100 19.93 9.06 8.33
C GLN A 100 21.34 8.85 8.89
N LYS A 101 22.37 8.94 8.06
CA LYS A 101 23.78 8.84 8.50
C LYS A 101 24.15 10.00 9.42
N LEU A 102 23.75 11.22 9.07
CA LEU A 102 24.00 12.41 9.90
C LEU A 102 23.32 12.29 11.27
N ASN A 103 22.04 11.90 11.28
CA ASN A 103 21.26 11.73 12.50
C ASN A 103 21.83 10.62 13.39
N SER A 104 22.24 9.49 12.82
CA SER A 104 22.91 8.41 13.57
C SER A 104 24.18 8.93 14.27
N ASN A 105 25.00 9.72 13.57
CA ASN A 105 26.19 10.31 14.16
C ASN A 105 25.86 11.33 15.27
N LEU A 106 24.82 12.16 15.08
CA LEU A 106 24.37 13.12 16.10
C LEU A 106 23.85 12.41 17.36
N LEU A 107 23.07 11.34 17.20
CA LEU A 107 22.56 10.51 18.31
C LEU A 107 23.72 9.87 19.09
N ARG A 108 24.72 9.33 18.39
CA ARG A 108 25.94 8.79 19.02
C ARG A 108 26.67 9.86 19.85
N ILE A 109 26.88 11.05 19.27
CA ILE A 109 27.54 12.16 19.97
C ILE A 109 26.71 12.62 21.18
N SER A 110 25.39 12.71 21.04
CA SER A 110 24.47 13.07 22.12
C SER A 110 24.58 12.07 23.28
N ARG A 111 24.52 10.76 22.98
CA ARG A 111 24.69 9.67 23.94
C ARG A 111 26.04 9.75 24.65
N GLU A 112 27.12 9.92 23.90
CA GLU A 112 28.47 10.07 24.48
C GLU A 112 28.56 11.27 25.43
N ARG A 113 27.97 12.42 25.07
CA ARG A 113 27.90 13.61 25.93
C ARG A 113 27.07 13.35 27.18
N ALA A 114 25.91 12.71 27.04
CA ALA A 114 25.06 12.33 28.16
C ALA A 114 25.77 11.34 29.08
N ASN A 115 26.54 10.39 28.56
CA ASN A 115 27.33 9.48 29.38
C ASN A 115 28.40 10.23 30.17
N ALA A 116 29.07 11.19 29.53
CA ALA A 116 30.08 12.01 30.19
C ALA A 116 29.49 12.90 31.29
N SER A 117 28.37 13.59 31.04
CA SER A 117 27.71 14.44 32.04
C SER A 117 27.25 13.65 33.27
N ARG A 118 26.91 12.37 33.07
CA ARG A 118 26.47 11.44 34.13
C ARG A 118 27.60 10.60 34.72
N ASN A 119 28.86 10.84 34.33
CA ASN A 119 30.04 10.08 34.77
C ASN A 119 29.97 8.55 34.52
N LEU A 120 29.19 8.12 33.53
CA LEU A 120 29.05 6.71 33.14
C LEU A 120 30.31 6.24 32.38
N LYS A 121 30.89 5.11 32.80
CA LYS A 121 32.13 4.57 32.24
C LYS A 121 31.96 3.12 31.75
N PRO A 122 32.53 2.73 30.60
CA PRO A 122 33.28 3.56 29.63
C PRO A 122 32.38 4.42 28.74
N LYS A 123 32.69 5.72 28.60
CA LYS A 123 31.82 6.73 27.93
C LYS A 123 31.29 6.31 26.55
N LYS A 124 32.12 5.68 25.71
CA LYS A 124 31.82 5.36 24.30
C LYS A 124 31.11 4.03 24.09
N GLU A 125 31.35 3.07 24.97
CA GLU A 125 30.80 1.71 24.89
C GLU A 125 29.49 1.59 25.68
N HIS A 126 29.25 2.51 26.60
CA HIS A 126 28.06 2.54 27.43
C HIS A 126 26.82 2.89 26.58
N SER A 127 25.77 2.04 26.67
CA SER A 127 24.50 2.22 25.94
C SER A 127 23.81 3.55 26.25
N GLY A 128 24.11 4.09 27.43
CA GLY A 128 23.62 5.35 27.95
C GLY A 128 22.30 5.24 28.70
N TYR A 129 21.78 4.02 28.81
CA TYR A 129 20.67 3.67 29.69
C TYR A 129 21.18 3.27 31.06
N ALA A 130 20.54 3.79 32.10
CA ALA A 130 20.82 3.42 33.49
C ALA A 130 19.52 3.02 34.20
N VAL A 131 19.54 1.89 34.91
CA VAL A 131 18.46 1.42 35.77
C VAL A 131 18.45 2.26 37.03
N ILE A 132 17.46 3.12 37.17
CA ILE A 132 17.30 4.00 38.33
C ILE A 132 16.61 3.26 39.47
N SER A 133 15.58 2.48 39.15
CA SER A 133 14.84 1.70 40.14
C SER A 133 14.14 0.52 39.49
N SER A 134 13.94 -0.55 40.27
CA SER A 134 13.03 -1.65 39.94
C SER A 134 12.29 -2.06 41.20
N THR A 135 10.97 -1.92 41.21
CA THR A 135 10.13 -2.14 42.40
C THR A 135 8.90 -2.95 42.06
N GLU A 136 8.43 -3.76 43.01
CA GLU A 136 7.13 -4.41 42.90
C GLU A 136 6.01 -3.38 42.81
N LYS A 137 5.01 -3.66 41.98
CA LYS A 137 3.85 -2.81 41.76
C LYS A 137 2.60 -3.66 41.59
N ASP A 138 1.59 -3.40 42.41
CA ASP A 138 0.27 -4.00 42.21
C ASP A 138 -0.40 -3.37 40.98
N HIS A 139 -0.74 -4.20 40.01
CA HIS A 139 -1.35 -3.82 38.75
C HIS A 139 -2.75 -4.43 38.65
N SER A 140 -3.74 -3.57 38.45
CA SER A 140 -5.13 -3.99 38.28
C SER A 140 -5.50 -4.07 36.80
N TYR A 141 -5.99 -5.23 36.38
CA TYR A 141 -6.35 -5.51 34.99
C TYR A 141 -7.75 -6.12 34.86
N LYS A 142 -8.34 -5.98 33.66
CA LYS A 142 -9.64 -6.57 33.35
C LYS A 142 -9.48 -8.03 32.95
N TYR A 143 -10.27 -8.90 33.56
CA TYR A 143 -10.36 -10.33 33.23
C TYR A 143 -11.82 -10.74 33.08
N GLY A 144 -12.30 -10.76 31.83
CA GLY A 144 -13.72 -10.91 31.54
C GLY A 144 -14.54 -9.74 32.10
N ALA A 145 -15.57 -10.06 32.90
CA ALA A 145 -16.41 -9.06 33.57
C ALA A 145 -15.78 -8.48 34.85
N ASN A 146 -14.74 -9.11 35.40
CA ASN A 146 -14.18 -8.76 36.71
C ASN A 146 -12.84 -8.03 36.56
N ARG A 147 -12.46 -7.26 37.59
CA ARG A 147 -11.08 -6.76 37.76
C ARG A 147 -10.32 -7.72 38.66
N ARG A 148 -9.07 -7.98 38.30
CA ARG A 148 -8.10 -8.73 39.12
C ARG A 148 -6.90 -7.85 39.37
N THR A 149 -6.15 -8.18 40.42
CA THR A 149 -4.88 -7.54 40.74
C THR A 149 -3.79 -8.58 40.69
N VAL A 150 -2.67 -8.23 40.09
CA VAL A 150 -1.45 -9.02 40.05
C VAL A 150 -0.29 -8.14 40.51
N ARG A 151 0.76 -8.75 41.04
CA ARG A 151 2.00 -8.03 41.31
C ARG A 151 2.96 -8.15 40.13
N LEU A 152 3.35 -7.02 39.58
CA LEU A 152 4.31 -6.89 38.48
C LEU A 152 5.52 -6.08 38.95
N TRP A 153 6.50 -5.91 38.08
CA TRP A 153 7.69 -5.10 38.34
C TRP A 153 7.65 -3.82 37.53
N GLU A 154 7.78 -2.68 38.19
CA GLU A 154 7.97 -1.39 37.55
C GLU A 154 9.45 -1.02 37.56
N THR A 155 10.04 -0.88 36.38
CA THR A 155 11.44 -0.48 36.21
C THR A 155 11.50 0.88 35.55
N VAL A 156 12.32 1.77 36.11
CA VAL A 156 12.62 3.09 35.54
C VAL A 156 14.03 3.06 34.98
N LEU A 157 14.13 3.23 33.66
CA LEU A 157 15.38 3.46 32.95
C LEU A 157 15.53 4.94 32.64
N GLN A 158 16.63 5.55 33.04
CA GLN A 158 17.02 6.84 32.50
C GLN A 158 17.63 6.62 31.12
N SER A 159 17.10 7.31 30.11
CA SER A 159 17.60 7.27 28.73
C SER A 159 18.80 8.20 28.53
N PRO A 160 19.58 8.03 27.45
CA PRO A 160 20.58 9.01 27.05
C PRO A 160 20.00 10.27 26.38
N TYR A 161 18.68 10.37 26.21
CA TYR A 161 18.04 11.46 25.49
C TYR A 161 17.64 12.59 26.45
N SER A 162 18.16 13.79 26.17
CA SER A 162 17.84 15.01 26.93
C SER A 162 16.34 15.32 26.84
N ILE A 163 15.79 15.99 27.85
CA ILE A 163 14.44 16.57 27.81
C ILE A 163 14.24 17.60 26.69
N ASP A 164 15.32 18.05 26.04
CA ASP A 164 15.27 18.90 24.84
C ASP A 164 14.73 18.15 23.61
N PHE A 165 14.79 16.81 23.62
CA PHE A 165 14.13 15.99 22.60
C PHE A 165 12.62 16.08 22.79
N THR A 166 11.86 16.11 21.69
CA THR A 166 10.41 15.96 21.78
C THR A 166 10.07 14.58 22.34
N GLU A 167 8.86 14.45 22.90
CA GLU A 167 8.36 13.18 23.41
C GLU A 167 8.37 12.09 22.32
N GLU A 168 7.96 12.45 21.10
CA GLU A 168 7.92 11.56 19.93
C GLU A 168 9.32 11.09 19.50
N GLN A 169 10.29 12.00 19.52
CA GLN A 169 11.69 11.67 19.24
C GLN A 169 12.21 10.73 20.31
N ALA A 170 12.09 11.08 21.59
CA ALA A 170 12.57 10.25 22.68
C ALA A 170 11.89 8.88 22.70
N ARG A 171 10.58 8.80 22.44
CA ARG A 171 9.85 7.54 22.32
C ARG A 171 10.41 6.68 21.19
N THR A 172 10.53 7.23 19.99
CA THR A 172 11.10 6.54 18.83
C THR A 172 12.51 6.03 19.12
N GLU A 173 13.37 6.89 19.63
CA GLU A 173 14.78 6.57 19.87
C GLU A 173 14.98 5.57 21.01
N THR A 174 14.05 5.48 21.97
CA THR A 174 14.08 4.44 23.04
C THR A 174 13.65 3.06 22.58
N GLU A 175 13.09 2.92 21.37
CA GLU A 175 12.80 1.60 20.80
C GLU A 175 14.07 0.83 20.44
N ASP A 176 15.24 1.49 20.38
CA ASP A 176 16.53 0.83 20.16
C ASP A 176 16.82 -0.26 21.22
N LEU A 177 16.28 -0.13 22.43
CA LEU A 177 16.34 -1.13 23.50
C LEU A 177 15.63 -2.45 23.16
N PHE A 178 14.63 -2.40 22.28
CA PHE A 178 13.76 -3.52 21.89
C PHE A 178 14.01 -3.97 20.44
N GLN A 179 15.05 -3.43 19.80
CA GLN A 179 15.48 -3.84 18.46
C GLN A 179 16.73 -4.71 18.56
N LYS A 180 16.86 -5.67 17.63
CA LYS A 180 18.03 -6.56 17.60
C LYS A 180 19.24 -5.76 17.14
N GLY A 181 20.26 -5.70 17.99
CA GLY A 181 21.56 -5.16 17.60
C GLY A 181 22.33 -6.12 16.69
N GLU A 182 23.59 -5.80 16.40
CA GLU A 182 24.49 -6.63 15.58
C GLU A 182 24.68 -8.05 16.12
N SER A 183 24.54 -8.24 17.43
CA SER A 183 24.61 -9.54 18.11
C SER A 183 23.34 -10.39 17.98
N GLY A 184 22.28 -9.85 17.37
CA GLY A 184 20.98 -10.53 17.23
C GLY A 184 20.12 -10.55 18.50
N ALA A 185 20.63 -10.03 19.63
CA ALA A 185 19.92 -9.90 20.90
C ALA A 185 19.40 -8.47 21.11
N TRP A 186 18.29 -8.32 21.84
CA TRP A 186 17.82 -7.00 22.26
C TRP A 186 18.72 -6.45 23.38
N PRO A 187 19.10 -5.15 23.36
CA PRO A 187 19.87 -4.55 24.45
C PRO A 187 19.22 -4.73 25.84
N ILE A 188 17.89 -4.74 25.89
CA ILE A 188 17.12 -4.93 27.14
C ILE A 188 17.24 -6.33 27.74
N GLU A 189 17.63 -7.36 26.97
CA GLU A 189 17.85 -8.72 27.47
C GLU A 189 18.95 -8.78 28.53
N LYS A 190 19.90 -7.84 28.49
CA LYS A 190 20.98 -7.73 29.47
C LYS A 190 20.49 -7.56 30.91
N ILE A 191 19.31 -6.96 31.11
CA ILE A 191 18.69 -6.81 32.43
C ILE A 191 17.63 -7.88 32.70
N GLY A 192 17.60 -8.94 31.89
CA GLY A 192 16.70 -10.09 32.05
C GLY A 192 15.30 -9.88 31.50
N ILE A 193 15.06 -8.86 30.67
CA ILE A 193 13.80 -8.65 29.94
C ILE A 193 13.94 -9.25 28.53
N ASN A 194 13.14 -10.27 28.22
CA ASN A 194 13.28 -11.04 26.98
C ASN A 194 11.95 -11.30 26.28
N GLY A 195 10.95 -10.46 26.55
CA GLY A 195 9.68 -10.46 25.85
C GLY A 195 9.00 -9.09 25.90
N GLN A 196 8.13 -8.85 24.94
CA GLN A 196 7.28 -7.67 24.90
C GLN A 196 5.88 -8.07 24.40
N TYR A 197 4.86 -7.55 25.06
CA TYR A 197 3.46 -7.75 24.69
C TYR A 197 2.71 -6.41 24.71
N THR A 198 2.21 -5.96 23.56
CA THR A 198 1.64 -4.62 23.39
C THR A 198 0.20 -4.48 23.90
N GLY A 199 -0.55 -5.58 24.01
CA GLY A 199 -1.94 -5.57 24.50
C GLY A 199 -2.10 -5.45 26.02
N GLY A 200 -1.00 -5.30 26.77
CA GLY A 200 -1.04 -5.25 28.23
C GLY A 200 -1.20 -6.61 28.91
N TYR A 201 -1.03 -6.62 30.24
CA TYR A 201 -1.01 -7.87 31.02
C TYR A 201 -2.31 -8.66 30.91
N GLY A 202 -3.45 -7.97 30.98
CA GLY A 202 -4.76 -8.62 30.97
C GLY A 202 -5.12 -9.31 29.65
N GLU A 203 -4.56 -8.86 28.54
CA GLU A 203 -4.68 -9.56 27.25
C GLU A 203 -3.64 -10.67 27.14
N MET A 204 -2.41 -10.43 27.59
CA MET A 204 -1.32 -11.43 27.58
C MET A 204 -1.71 -12.73 28.30
N VAL A 205 -2.35 -12.64 29.48
CA VAL A 205 -2.78 -13.85 30.23
C VAL A 205 -4.00 -14.56 29.62
N ARG A 206 -4.68 -13.93 28.66
CA ARG A 206 -5.79 -14.54 27.90
C ARG A 206 -5.35 -14.95 26.50
N ASP A 207 -4.10 -14.67 26.13
CA ASP A 207 -3.52 -15.06 24.88
C ASP A 207 -3.47 -16.59 24.80
N ARG A 208 -3.63 -17.15 23.60
CA ARG A 208 -3.53 -18.60 23.38
C ARG A 208 -2.16 -19.13 23.75
N ASN A 209 -1.14 -18.28 23.67
CA ASN A 209 0.25 -18.57 24.00
C ASN A 209 0.62 -18.13 25.43
N ALA A 210 -0.33 -17.89 26.33
CA ALA A 210 -0.06 -17.46 27.72
C ALA A 210 1.00 -18.32 28.43
N ALA A 211 0.94 -19.65 28.27
CA ALA A 211 1.91 -20.58 28.85
C ALA A 211 3.35 -20.40 28.30
N GLU A 212 3.48 -19.91 27.06
CA GLU A 212 4.79 -19.57 26.49
C GLU A 212 5.30 -18.26 27.08
N TRP A 213 4.44 -17.25 27.22
CA TRP A 213 4.79 -15.96 27.83
C TRP A 213 5.28 -16.09 29.28
N GLU A 214 4.77 -17.06 30.04
CA GLU A 214 5.23 -17.34 31.41
C GLU A 214 6.71 -17.72 31.50
N LYS A 215 7.35 -18.17 30.41
CA LYS A 215 8.78 -18.49 30.40
C LYS A 215 9.63 -17.22 30.39
N TYR A 216 9.13 -16.13 29.82
CA TYR A 216 9.85 -14.89 29.60
C TYR A 216 9.56 -13.85 30.70
N ASN A 217 10.44 -12.86 30.82
CA ASN A 217 10.11 -11.62 31.48
C ASN A 217 9.61 -10.63 30.42
N VAL A 218 8.31 -10.35 30.46
CA VAL A 218 7.59 -9.70 29.38
C VAL A 218 7.22 -8.28 29.79
N VAL A 219 7.67 -7.29 29.01
CA VAL A 219 7.18 -5.92 29.14
C VAL A 219 5.77 -5.83 28.58
N VAL A 220 4.83 -5.41 29.43
CA VAL A 220 3.41 -5.31 29.10
C VAL A 220 2.94 -3.87 28.96
N GLU A 221 3.70 -2.91 29.49
CA GLU A 221 3.38 -1.49 29.40
C GLU A 221 4.65 -0.66 29.38
N LYS A 222 4.67 0.39 28.56
CA LYS A 222 5.77 1.35 28.44
C LYS A 222 5.24 2.77 28.54
N LYS A 223 5.89 3.60 29.35
CA LYS A 223 5.60 5.04 29.49
C LYS A 223 6.88 5.83 29.43
N LEU A 224 6.77 7.06 28.95
CA LEU A 224 7.86 8.01 28.96
C LEU A 224 7.57 9.11 29.98
N ARG A 225 8.59 9.52 30.73
CA ARG A 225 8.50 10.60 31.71
C ARG A 225 9.67 11.57 31.51
N ALA A 226 9.39 12.86 31.40
CA ALA A 226 10.42 13.88 31.42
C ALA A 226 10.88 14.10 32.87
N ASN A 227 12.12 13.71 33.19
CA ASN A 227 12.70 14.02 34.50
C ASN A 227 13.47 15.35 34.43
N LEU A 228 12.77 16.45 34.72
CA LEU A 228 13.33 17.80 34.66
C LEU A 228 14.50 18.02 35.63
N ARG A 229 14.55 17.28 36.74
CA ARG A 229 15.65 17.36 37.70
C ARG A 229 16.92 16.70 37.17
N ALA A 230 16.77 15.54 36.53
CA ALA A 230 17.90 14.83 35.92
C ALA A 230 18.29 15.39 34.56
N GLY A 231 17.38 16.07 33.86
CA GLY A 231 17.58 16.61 32.51
C GLY A 231 17.41 15.57 31.39
N TYR A 232 16.89 14.38 31.69
CA TYR A 232 16.76 13.29 30.72
C TYR A 232 15.36 12.68 30.72
N TRP A 233 14.96 12.11 29.59
CA TRP A 233 13.77 11.27 29.50
C TRP A 233 13.99 9.94 30.22
N GLU A 234 12.95 9.45 30.89
CA GLU A 234 12.92 8.17 31.56
C GLU A 234 11.89 7.25 30.91
N LEU A 235 12.30 6.03 30.59
CA LEU A 235 11.44 4.94 30.15
C LEU A 235 11.00 4.15 31.38
N ILE A 236 9.70 4.16 31.64
CA ILE A 236 9.06 3.40 32.72
C ILE A 236 8.40 2.18 32.10
N MET A 237 8.80 1.00 32.55
CA MET A 237 8.32 -0.28 32.03
C MET A 237 7.62 -1.05 33.13
N LEU A 238 6.48 -1.65 32.79
CA LEU A 238 5.85 -2.66 33.62
C LEU A 238 6.11 -4.04 33.01
N HIS A 239 6.64 -4.97 33.79
CA HIS A 239 7.02 -6.29 33.31
C HIS A 239 6.77 -7.40 34.35
N THR A 240 6.84 -8.65 33.92
CA THR A 240 6.24 -9.79 34.63
C THR A 240 7.13 -10.45 35.68
N LYS A 241 8.45 -10.23 35.65
CA LYS A 241 9.42 -10.88 36.54
C LYS A 241 10.46 -9.87 37.05
N PRO A 242 11.16 -10.12 38.16
CA PRO A 242 12.27 -9.25 38.54
C PRO A 242 13.32 -9.17 37.43
N LEU A 243 14.08 -8.07 37.42
CA LEU A 243 15.26 -7.97 36.59
C LEU A 243 16.27 -9.07 36.96
N GLY A 244 17.09 -9.46 35.98
CA GLY A 244 18.31 -10.22 36.24
C GLY A 244 19.37 -9.38 36.97
N ILE A 245 20.61 -9.87 36.98
CA ILE A 245 21.73 -9.09 37.48
C ILE A 245 21.93 -7.89 36.53
N VAL A 246 21.57 -6.69 36.99
CA VAL A 246 21.78 -5.46 36.22
C VAL A 246 23.27 -5.32 35.94
N PRO A 247 23.72 -5.25 34.69
CA PRO A 247 25.14 -5.11 34.36
C PRO A 247 25.73 -3.81 34.91
N ALA A 248 27.05 -3.76 35.11
CA ALA A 248 27.72 -2.58 35.64
C ALA A 248 27.50 -1.35 34.74
N GLU A 249 27.46 -1.54 33.42
CA GLU A 249 27.19 -0.50 32.43
C GLU A 249 25.72 -0.07 32.31
N MET A 250 24.85 -0.56 33.19
CA MET A 250 23.46 -0.09 33.28
C MET A 250 23.12 0.31 34.71
N ARG A 251 24.11 0.42 35.60
CA ARG A 251 23.93 0.98 36.94
C ARG A 251 24.29 2.47 36.90
N PRO A 252 23.59 3.32 37.66
CA PRO A 252 23.87 4.75 37.75
C PRO A 252 25.21 5.05 38.42
#